data_AF-A0A7V9THD0-F1
#
_entry.id   AF-A0A7V9THD0-F1
#
_cell.length_a   1.000
_cell.length_b   1.000
_cell.length_c   1.000
_cell.angle_alpha   90.00
_cell.angle_beta   90.00
_cell.angle_gamma   90.00
#
_symmetry.space_group_name_H-M   'P 1'
#
loop_
_entity.id
_entity.type
_entity.pdbx_description
1 polymer ?
#
loop_
_entity_poly.entity_id
_entity_poly.type
_entity_poly.pdbx_seq_one_letter_code
_entity_poly.pdbx_strand_id
1 'polypeptide(L)'
;MTGDRMERALDAAEGLEPAAEWAAWRELRVQRHRAWLDKVGALAGPDGDLAARPTRTLRELANWSTEASEMVRQLDALASRAERYAMEMDFNFLFDVEKNLFSIGYQQGNHSLDPATYDLLASEARLASFFAIAKSDVPAEHWFSLGRTLTRAAGETAMVSWSGSMFEYLMPTLVMRSLPYTLLDHAMQGAVRRQISYGAERRVPWGASESAYNFRDRHFTYQYRAFGIPDLALKRGMGRDLVVAPYATALAAMIGPRVALANLRRLEGEGALGPYGFRDAIDYTRTLPGGRGAVVGTYMAHHIGMTLVALTNVLCESIWQQRFHADPLVRSAELLLHERLPRRLVFHRPHVVRSDESLPKAELEQPAVREFHSADTR
;
A
#
# COMPACT_ATOMS: atom_id res chain seq x y z
N MET A 1 4.81 -12.77 -18.64
CA MET A 1 5.64 -11.79 -17.89
C MET A 1 5.43 -11.86 -16.37
N THR A 2 4.35 -12.48 -15.86
CA THR A 2 4.12 -12.76 -14.43
C THR A 2 5.00 -13.87 -13.86
N GLY A 3 5.28 -14.93 -14.64
CA GLY A 3 6.19 -16.02 -14.23
C GLY A 3 7.58 -15.54 -13.81
N ASP A 4 8.09 -14.51 -14.47
CA ASP A 4 9.39 -13.89 -14.22
C ASP A 4 9.47 -13.21 -12.83
N ARG A 5 8.36 -12.84 -12.17
CA ARG A 5 8.40 -12.31 -10.79
C ARG A 5 8.44 -13.41 -9.74
N MET A 6 7.70 -14.50 -9.97
CA MET A 6 7.70 -15.67 -9.09
C MET A 6 9.04 -16.42 -9.18
N GLU A 7 9.55 -16.67 -10.39
CA GLU A 7 10.87 -17.28 -10.60
C GLU A 7 11.97 -16.45 -9.92
N ARG A 8 11.98 -15.12 -10.09
CA ARG A 8 12.95 -14.25 -9.39
C ARG A 8 12.79 -14.24 -7.86
N ALA A 9 11.61 -14.51 -7.33
CA ALA A 9 11.38 -14.66 -5.90
C ALA A 9 11.84 -16.03 -5.37
N LEU A 10 11.63 -17.09 -6.17
CA LEU A 10 12.05 -18.47 -5.88
C LEU A 10 13.57 -18.64 -6.01
N ASP A 11 14.22 -18.04 -7.02
CA ASP A 11 15.68 -18.01 -7.17
C ASP A 11 16.36 -17.27 -6.00
N ALA A 12 15.66 -16.33 -5.37
CA ALA A 12 16.15 -15.64 -4.17
C ALA A 12 16.00 -16.47 -2.89
N ALA A 13 15.30 -17.61 -2.97
CA ALA A 13 15.15 -18.59 -1.91
C ALA A 13 16.19 -19.71 -1.97
N GLU A 14 17.03 -19.78 -3.02
CA GLU A 14 18.17 -20.71 -3.06
C GLU A 14 19.11 -20.46 -1.87
N GLY A 15 19.26 -21.47 -1.01
CA GLY A 15 20.06 -21.41 0.22
C GLY A 15 19.27 -21.13 1.51
N LEU A 16 17.94 -21.07 1.46
CA LEU A 16 17.11 -21.05 2.67
C LEU A 16 16.90 -22.46 3.25
N GLU A 17 16.93 -22.59 4.57
CA GLU A 17 16.45 -23.78 5.29
C GLU A 17 15.06 -24.17 4.75
N PRO A 18 14.76 -25.47 4.59
CA PRO A 18 13.45 -25.92 4.11
C PRO A 18 12.34 -25.25 4.91
N ALA A 19 11.25 -24.89 4.24
CA ALA A 19 10.08 -24.23 4.83
C ALA A 19 9.28 -25.17 5.77
N ALA A 20 9.97 -25.93 6.63
CA ALA A 20 9.42 -26.84 7.62
C ALA A 20 8.46 -26.11 8.58
N GLU A 21 8.79 -24.88 8.95
CA GLU A 21 7.87 -24.02 9.72
C GLU A 21 6.58 -23.72 8.96
N TRP A 22 6.63 -23.47 7.65
CA TRP A 22 5.44 -23.23 6.83
C TRP A 22 4.60 -24.49 6.65
N ALA A 23 5.23 -25.64 6.44
CA ALA A 23 4.54 -26.93 6.35
C ALA A 23 3.82 -27.25 7.67
N ALA A 24 4.53 -27.12 8.81
CA ALA A 24 3.96 -27.32 10.14
C ALA A 24 2.83 -26.31 10.44
N TRP A 25 3.01 -25.04 10.07
CA TRP A 25 1.97 -24.02 10.23
C TRP A 25 0.73 -24.32 9.39
N ARG A 26 0.91 -24.72 8.13
CA ARG A 26 -0.18 -25.13 7.24
C ARG A 26 -0.96 -26.30 7.84
N GLU A 27 -0.26 -27.34 8.30
CA GLU A 27 -0.89 -28.51 8.93
C GLU A 27 -1.68 -28.13 10.18
N LEU A 28 -1.09 -27.33 11.06
CA LEU A 28 -1.76 -26.84 12.27
C LEU A 28 -3.03 -26.05 11.93
N ARG A 29 -2.99 -25.21 10.88
CA ARG A 29 -4.17 -24.47 10.40
C ARG A 29 -5.24 -25.40 9.88
N VAL A 30 -4.89 -26.39 9.06
CA VAL A 30 -5.84 -27.39 8.55
C VAL A 30 -6.46 -28.18 9.69
N GLN A 31 -5.67 -28.62 10.67
CA GLN A 31 -6.17 -29.33 11.85
C GLN A 31 -7.14 -28.45 12.66
N ARG A 32 -6.77 -27.20 12.92
CA ARG A 32 -7.61 -26.23 13.65
C ARG A 32 -8.96 -25.98 12.98
N HIS A 33 -9.00 -26.04 11.65
CA HIS A 33 -10.21 -25.79 10.87
C HIS A 33 -10.86 -27.06 10.29
N ARG A 34 -10.41 -28.26 10.68
CA ARG A 34 -10.87 -29.54 10.12
C ARG A 34 -12.39 -29.68 10.18
N ALA A 35 -13.00 -29.43 11.34
CA ALA A 35 -14.45 -29.54 11.50
C ALA A 35 -15.24 -28.59 10.59
N TRP A 36 -14.68 -27.43 10.24
CA TRP A 36 -15.29 -26.53 9.27
C TRP A 36 -15.07 -27.01 7.83
N LEU A 37 -13.87 -27.50 7.52
CA LEU A 37 -13.53 -28.08 6.21
C LEU A 37 -14.39 -29.31 5.87
N ASP A 38 -14.71 -30.14 6.87
CA ASP A 38 -15.64 -31.28 6.73
C ASP A 38 -17.04 -30.79 6.35
N LYS A 39 -17.56 -29.79 7.08
CA LYS A 39 -18.90 -29.22 6.85
C LYS A 39 -19.05 -28.68 5.43
N VAL A 40 -18.06 -27.97 4.91
CA VAL A 40 -18.11 -27.43 3.54
C VAL A 40 -17.79 -28.47 2.46
N GLY A 41 -17.60 -29.74 2.83
CA GLY A 41 -17.31 -30.82 1.89
C GLY A 41 -15.92 -30.79 1.27
N ALA A 42 -14.99 -29.99 1.83
CA ALA A 42 -13.62 -29.88 1.31
C ALA A 42 -12.80 -31.16 1.57
N LEU A 43 -13.21 -31.98 2.55
CA LEU A 43 -12.53 -33.22 2.93
C LEU A 43 -13.14 -34.47 2.26
N ALA A 44 -14.29 -34.34 1.57
CA ALA A 44 -14.98 -35.46 0.93
C ALA A 44 -14.31 -35.92 -0.39
N GLY A 45 -13.88 -37.20 -0.44
CA GLY A 45 -13.30 -37.87 -1.62
C GLY A 45 -12.57 -39.17 -1.23
N PRO A 46 -12.37 -40.13 -2.15
CA PRO A 46 -11.68 -41.39 -1.84
C PRO A 46 -10.20 -41.13 -1.48
N ASP A 47 -9.75 -41.73 -0.38
CA ASP A 47 -8.39 -41.87 0.14
C ASP A 47 -7.58 -40.61 0.55
N GLY A 48 -7.18 -40.62 1.82
CA GLY A 48 -5.77 -40.65 2.23
C GLY A 48 -5.01 -39.34 2.44
N ASP A 49 -4.90 -38.49 1.41
CA ASP A 49 -3.90 -37.40 1.43
C ASP A 49 -4.49 -36.04 1.07
N LEU A 50 -4.51 -35.15 2.07
CA LEU A 50 -4.95 -33.76 1.94
C LEU A 50 -3.92 -32.86 1.23
N ALA A 51 -2.65 -33.28 1.19
CA ALA A 51 -1.58 -32.51 0.57
C ALA A 51 -1.56 -32.64 -0.96
N ALA A 52 -2.04 -33.78 -1.50
CA ALA A 52 -2.03 -34.08 -2.93
C ALA A 52 -3.32 -33.69 -3.69
N ARG A 53 -4.35 -33.19 -3.00
CA ARG A 53 -5.64 -32.83 -3.62
C ARG A 53 -5.59 -31.45 -4.28
N PRO A 54 -6.13 -31.28 -5.51
CA PRO A 54 -6.34 -29.95 -6.07
C PRO A 54 -7.29 -29.16 -5.18
N THR A 55 -6.91 -27.94 -4.82
CA THR A 55 -7.72 -27.04 -3.99
C THR A 55 -9.00 -26.67 -4.73
N ARG A 56 -10.13 -27.26 -4.35
CA ARG A 56 -11.44 -26.93 -4.91
C ARG A 56 -11.91 -25.56 -4.40
N THR A 57 -12.57 -24.80 -5.26
CA THR A 57 -13.18 -23.52 -4.86
C THR A 57 -14.47 -23.77 -4.08
N LEU A 58 -14.88 -22.82 -3.23
CA LEU A 58 -16.14 -22.91 -2.51
C LEU A 58 -17.35 -23.05 -3.46
N ARG A 59 -17.28 -22.45 -4.65
CA ARG A 59 -18.32 -22.53 -5.68
C ARG A 59 -18.39 -23.92 -6.32
N GLU A 60 -17.26 -24.61 -6.46
CA GLU A 60 -17.26 -26.03 -6.87
C GLU A 60 -17.84 -26.92 -5.76
N LEU A 61 -17.45 -26.70 -4.51
CA LEU A 61 -17.97 -27.45 -3.36
C LEU A 61 -19.49 -27.28 -3.18
N ALA A 62 -20.03 -26.11 -3.54
CA ALA A 62 -21.47 -25.82 -3.48
C ALA A 62 -22.32 -26.74 -4.37
N ASN A 63 -21.74 -27.43 -5.35
CA ASN A 63 -22.47 -28.39 -6.19
C ASN A 63 -22.90 -29.65 -5.42
N TRP A 64 -22.30 -29.94 -4.25
CA TRP A 64 -22.64 -31.13 -3.44
C TRP A 64 -22.60 -30.90 -1.92
N SER A 65 -22.25 -29.71 -1.42
CA SER A 65 -22.35 -29.34 0.00
C SER A 65 -23.35 -28.20 0.19
N THR A 66 -24.38 -28.47 1.02
CA THR A 66 -25.40 -27.47 1.39
C THR A 66 -24.77 -26.30 2.14
N GLU A 67 -23.81 -26.57 3.03
CA GLU A 67 -23.08 -25.57 3.79
C GLU A 67 -22.23 -24.67 2.88
N ALA A 68 -21.54 -25.26 1.89
CA ALA A 68 -20.82 -24.49 0.89
C ALA A 68 -21.77 -23.63 0.03
N SER A 69 -22.93 -24.17 -0.36
CA SER A 69 -23.95 -23.42 -1.09
C SER A 69 -24.53 -22.25 -0.29
N GLU A 70 -24.80 -22.43 1.01
CA GLU A 70 -25.23 -21.35 1.90
C GLU A 70 -24.15 -20.27 2.00
N MET A 71 -22.90 -20.66 2.21
CA MET A 71 -21.78 -19.74 2.31
C MET A 71 -21.57 -18.94 1.02
N VAL A 72 -21.68 -19.58 -0.15
CA VAL A 72 -21.64 -18.89 -1.45
C VAL A 72 -22.74 -17.84 -1.55
N ARG A 73 -23.99 -18.19 -1.20
CA ARG A 73 -25.11 -17.23 -1.21
C ARG A 73 -24.86 -16.05 -0.27
N GLN A 74 -24.30 -16.29 0.92
CA GLN A 74 -23.95 -15.22 1.85
C GLN A 74 -22.86 -14.30 1.30
N LEU A 75 -21.82 -14.88 0.68
CA LEU A 75 -20.74 -14.12 0.04
C LEU A 75 -21.24 -13.30 -1.16
N ASP A 76 -22.11 -13.88 -1.99
CA ASP A 76 -22.71 -13.16 -3.13
C ASP A 76 -23.58 -11.99 -2.62
N ALA A 77 -24.36 -12.18 -1.54
CA ALA A 77 -25.13 -11.10 -0.92
C ALA A 77 -24.24 -9.98 -0.32
N LEU A 78 -23.11 -10.34 0.29
CA LEU A 78 -22.12 -9.38 0.79
C LEU A 78 -21.46 -8.62 -0.35
N ALA A 79 -21.12 -9.30 -1.45
CA ALA A 79 -20.54 -8.70 -2.65
C ALA A 79 -21.50 -7.68 -3.26
N SER A 80 -22.78 -8.04 -3.47
CA SER A 80 -23.79 -7.10 -3.98
C SER A 80 -24.00 -5.89 -3.07
N ARG A 81 -23.88 -6.04 -1.74
CA ARG A 81 -23.97 -4.90 -0.82
C ARG A 81 -22.74 -4.00 -0.91
N ALA A 82 -21.54 -4.57 -1.00
CA ALA A 82 -20.30 -3.81 -1.16
C ALA A 82 -20.29 -3.04 -2.49
N GLU A 83 -20.76 -3.66 -3.57
CA GLU A 83 -20.93 -3.02 -4.88
C GLU A 83 -21.90 -1.85 -4.80
N ARG A 84 -23.07 -2.02 -4.16
CA ARG A 84 -24.00 -0.90 -3.94
C ARG A 84 -23.35 0.25 -3.19
N TYR A 85 -22.63 0.00 -2.09
CA TYR A 85 -21.94 1.07 -1.37
C TYR A 85 -20.88 1.78 -2.24
N ALA A 86 -20.17 1.05 -3.08
CA ALA A 86 -19.21 1.65 -4.00
C ALA A 86 -19.88 2.50 -5.09
N MET A 87 -21.04 2.08 -5.59
CA MET A 87 -21.80 2.79 -6.63
C MET A 87 -22.62 3.96 -6.09
N GLU A 88 -23.09 3.89 -4.84
CA GLU A 88 -23.84 4.95 -4.17
C GLU A 88 -22.92 6.08 -3.67
N MET A 89 -21.61 5.81 -3.52
CA MET A 89 -20.64 6.85 -3.16
C MET A 89 -20.58 7.92 -4.25
N ASP A 90 -20.93 9.16 -3.88
CA ASP A 90 -20.92 10.31 -4.78
C ASP A 90 -19.58 11.04 -4.69
N PHE A 91 -18.81 11.02 -5.78
CA PHE A 91 -17.56 11.78 -5.86
C PHE A 91 -17.79 13.24 -6.28
N ASN A 92 -18.92 13.58 -6.89
CA ASN A 92 -19.14 14.89 -7.51
C ASN A 92 -19.02 16.05 -6.52
N PHE A 93 -19.50 15.88 -5.29
CA PHE A 93 -19.50 16.97 -4.33
C PHE A 93 -18.08 17.38 -3.89
N LEU A 94 -17.08 16.51 -4.03
CA LEU A 94 -15.67 16.83 -3.76
C LEU A 94 -14.94 17.37 -5.01
N PHE A 95 -15.58 17.34 -6.17
CA PHE A 95 -14.96 17.71 -7.43
C PHE A 95 -15.10 19.22 -7.70
N ASP A 96 -13.97 19.90 -7.81
CA ASP A 96 -13.89 21.30 -8.22
C ASP A 96 -13.84 21.35 -9.76
N VAL A 97 -14.95 21.73 -10.37
CA VAL A 97 -15.12 21.78 -11.85
C VAL A 97 -14.20 22.80 -12.49
N GLU A 98 -13.89 23.91 -11.82
CA GLU A 98 -13.02 24.96 -12.36
C GLU A 98 -11.57 24.48 -12.41
N LYS A 99 -11.11 23.78 -11.36
CA LYS A 99 -9.77 23.21 -11.30
C LYS A 99 -9.65 21.87 -12.02
N ASN A 100 -10.78 21.19 -12.25
CA ASN A 100 -10.84 19.82 -12.76
C ASN A 100 -10.09 18.82 -11.84
N LEU A 101 -10.21 19.03 -10.53
CA LEU A 101 -9.49 18.31 -9.47
C LEU A 101 -10.40 18.03 -8.27
N PHE A 102 -10.06 17.02 -7.47
CA PHE A 102 -10.73 16.77 -6.19
C PHE A 102 -10.16 17.68 -5.10
N SER A 103 -11.05 18.27 -4.30
CA SER A 103 -10.69 18.84 -3.00
C SER A 103 -10.26 17.74 -2.04
N ILE A 104 -9.34 18.04 -1.11
CA ILE A 104 -8.89 17.07 -0.10
C ILE A 104 -9.96 16.76 0.94
N GLY A 105 -11.02 17.57 1.03
CA GLY A 105 -12.08 17.34 1.99
C GLY A 105 -13.24 18.32 1.85
N TYR A 106 -14.30 18.03 2.59
CA TYR A 106 -15.47 18.89 2.71
C TYR A 106 -15.69 19.24 4.17
N GLN A 107 -15.81 20.53 4.45
CA GLN A 107 -16.01 21.05 5.80
C GLN A 107 -17.51 21.17 6.06
N GLN A 108 -18.05 20.26 6.88
CA GLN A 108 -19.49 20.23 7.16
C GLN A 108 -19.99 21.51 7.84
N GLY A 109 -19.18 22.13 8.71
CA GLY A 109 -19.61 23.27 9.54
C GLY A 109 -19.88 24.56 8.76
N ASN A 110 -19.19 24.77 7.64
CA ASN A 110 -19.36 25.94 6.76
C ASN A 110 -19.84 25.56 5.35
N HIS A 111 -20.13 24.27 5.13
CA HIS A 111 -20.57 23.72 3.86
C HIS A 111 -19.64 24.03 2.68
N SER A 112 -18.33 24.13 2.91
CA SER A 112 -17.36 24.46 1.87
C SER A 112 -16.37 23.34 1.60
N LEU A 113 -15.84 23.33 0.38
CA LEU A 113 -14.69 22.51 0.05
C LEU A 113 -13.44 23.02 0.75
N ASP A 114 -12.54 22.10 1.06
CA ASP A 114 -11.19 22.48 1.42
C ASP A 114 -10.51 23.17 0.21
N PRO A 115 -9.84 24.31 0.39
CA PRO A 115 -9.18 24.99 -0.71
C PRO A 115 -8.04 24.16 -1.34
N ALA A 116 -7.44 23.24 -0.59
CA ALA A 116 -6.41 22.34 -1.09
C ALA A 116 -7.02 21.19 -1.91
N THR A 117 -6.26 20.72 -2.89
CA THR A 117 -6.71 19.72 -3.87
C THR A 117 -5.69 18.60 -4.03
N TYR A 118 -6.15 17.42 -4.43
CA TYR A 118 -5.30 16.34 -4.93
C TYR A 118 -4.89 16.65 -6.37
N ASP A 119 -3.73 17.28 -6.53
CA ASP A 119 -3.25 17.81 -7.80
C ASP A 119 -2.03 17.05 -8.34
N LEU A 120 -1.66 15.89 -7.80
CA LEU A 120 -0.49 15.10 -8.23
C LEU A 120 -0.88 13.70 -8.70
N LEU A 121 -0.25 13.25 -9.79
CA LEU A 121 -0.39 11.87 -10.26
C LEU A 121 0.42 10.87 -9.39
N ALA A 122 1.52 11.34 -8.80
CA ALA A 122 2.23 10.62 -7.75
C ALA A 122 1.56 10.83 -6.38
N SER A 123 0.36 10.27 -6.24
CA SER A 123 -0.40 10.25 -5.00
C SER A 123 -1.24 8.97 -4.91
N GLU A 124 -1.49 8.54 -3.68
CA GLU A 124 -2.44 7.52 -3.29
C GLU A 124 -3.86 7.84 -3.80
N ALA A 125 -4.22 9.13 -3.87
CA ALA A 125 -5.53 9.62 -4.28
C ALA A 125 -5.83 9.33 -5.76
N ARG A 126 -4.81 9.02 -6.57
CA ARG A 126 -5.02 8.65 -7.98
C ARG A 126 -5.93 7.43 -8.15
N LEU A 127 -6.01 6.55 -7.16
CA LEU A 127 -6.96 5.42 -7.19
C LEU A 127 -8.41 5.92 -7.13
N ALA A 128 -8.68 6.90 -6.26
CA ALA A 128 -9.99 7.55 -6.18
C ALA A 128 -10.31 8.25 -7.51
N SER A 129 -9.36 9.02 -8.06
CA SER A 129 -9.49 9.65 -9.39
C SER A 129 -9.81 8.65 -10.49
N PHE A 130 -9.05 7.55 -10.56
CA PHE A 130 -9.26 6.49 -11.54
C PHE A 130 -10.66 5.88 -11.41
N PHE A 131 -11.08 5.56 -10.19
CA PHE A 131 -12.38 4.94 -9.94
C PHE A 131 -13.54 5.90 -10.24
N ALA A 132 -13.43 7.17 -9.86
CA ALA A 132 -14.46 8.17 -10.16
C ALA A 132 -14.65 8.38 -11.67
N ILE A 133 -13.57 8.34 -12.46
CA ILE A 133 -13.66 8.38 -13.93
C ILE A 133 -14.30 7.09 -14.46
N ALA A 134 -13.89 5.93 -13.95
CA ALA A 134 -14.45 4.64 -14.37
C ALA A 134 -15.96 4.56 -14.09
N LYS A 135 -16.40 5.10 -12.94
CA LYS A 135 -17.81 5.25 -12.54
C LYS A 135 -18.56 6.33 -13.33
N SER A 136 -17.86 7.11 -14.16
CA SER A 136 -18.40 8.28 -14.88
C SER A 136 -18.96 9.37 -13.96
N ASP A 137 -18.47 9.47 -12.72
CA ASP A 137 -18.78 10.60 -11.84
C ASP A 137 -18.06 11.86 -12.33
N VAL A 138 -16.81 11.72 -12.79
CA VAL A 138 -16.00 12.86 -13.25
C VAL A 138 -15.44 12.62 -14.65
N PRO A 139 -15.18 13.69 -15.42
CA PRO A 139 -14.66 13.57 -16.79
C PRO A 139 -13.23 13.01 -16.83
N ALA A 140 -12.87 12.32 -17.93
CA ALA A 140 -11.54 11.72 -18.08
C ALA A 140 -10.40 12.76 -18.10
N GLU A 141 -10.71 13.99 -18.49
CA GLU A 141 -9.85 15.16 -18.43
C GLU A 141 -9.26 15.36 -17.03
N HIS A 142 -9.99 14.99 -15.97
CA HIS A 142 -9.50 15.04 -14.59
C HIS A 142 -8.15 14.33 -14.43
N TRP A 143 -8.00 13.14 -15.03
CA TRP A 143 -6.76 12.38 -14.98
C TRP A 143 -5.58 13.16 -15.54
N PHE A 144 -5.81 13.97 -16.57
CA PHE A 144 -4.79 14.76 -17.26
C PHE A 144 -4.52 16.11 -16.57
N SER A 145 -5.43 16.58 -15.71
CA SER A 145 -5.19 17.73 -14.83
C SER A 145 -4.25 17.44 -13.66
N LEU A 146 -4.06 16.17 -13.29
CA LEU A 146 -3.09 15.80 -12.25
C LEU A 146 -1.64 16.22 -12.65
N GLY A 147 -0.82 16.59 -11.69
CA GLY A 147 0.55 17.04 -11.92
C GLY A 147 1.48 15.87 -12.22
N ARG A 148 2.30 16.00 -13.28
CA ARG A 148 3.37 15.05 -13.65
C ARG A 148 4.76 15.55 -13.26
N THR A 149 4.87 16.39 -12.23
CA THR A 149 6.13 17.07 -11.90
C THR A 149 7.25 16.04 -11.69
N LEU A 150 8.35 16.21 -12.42
CA LEU A 150 9.52 15.33 -12.35
C LEU A 150 10.66 16.03 -11.64
N THR A 151 11.53 15.28 -10.98
CA THR A 151 12.78 15.74 -10.38
C THR A 151 13.95 14.95 -10.93
N ARG A 152 15.13 15.56 -10.95
CA ARG A 152 16.40 14.85 -11.14
C ARG A 152 17.16 14.86 -9.82
N ALA A 153 17.29 13.69 -9.21
CA ALA A 153 18.05 13.48 -7.99
C ALA A 153 19.02 12.30 -8.18
N ALA A 154 20.27 12.48 -7.76
CA ALA A 154 21.33 11.46 -7.89
C ALA A 154 21.48 10.84 -9.30
N GLY A 155 21.23 11.62 -10.36
CA GLY A 155 21.34 11.16 -11.75
C GLY A 155 20.11 10.44 -12.31
N GLU A 156 19.07 10.21 -11.49
CA GLU A 156 17.83 9.54 -11.91
C GLU A 156 16.67 10.52 -12.04
N THR A 157 15.77 10.26 -12.99
CA THR A 157 14.48 10.96 -13.11
C THR A 157 13.43 10.24 -12.27
N ALA A 158 12.77 10.94 -11.37
CA ALA A 158 11.63 10.44 -10.61
C ALA A 158 10.48 11.45 -10.63
N MET A 159 9.24 11.00 -10.42
CA MET A 159 8.12 11.90 -10.21
C MET A 159 8.11 12.36 -8.76
N VAL A 160 7.82 13.63 -8.49
CA VAL A 160 7.66 14.12 -7.11
C VAL A 160 6.24 13.90 -6.63
N SER A 161 6.12 13.49 -5.37
CA SER A 161 4.86 13.46 -4.64
C SER A 161 4.83 14.61 -3.64
N TRP A 162 3.74 14.75 -2.87
CA TRP A 162 3.63 15.83 -1.91
C TRP A 162 4.71 15.72 -0.84
N SER A 163 4.84 14.53 -0.25
CA SER A 163 5.77 14.30 0.87
C SER A 163 7.00 13.44 0.52
N GLY A 164 7.09 12.92 -0.70
CA GLY A 164 8.16 11.98 -1.08
C GLY A 164 8.02 10.61 -0.40
N SER A 165 6.80 10.27 0.03
CA SER A 165 6.46 9.09 0.81
C SER A 165 6.23 7.88 -0.09
N MET A 166 6.69 6.70 0.30
CA MET A 166 6.55 5.51 -0.55
C MET A 166 5.10 5.10 -0.81
N PHE A 167 4.20 5.28 0.16
CA PHE A 167 2.79 4.89 -0.02
C PHE A 167 2.11 5.68 -1.14
N GLU A 168 2.43 6.97 -1.33
CA GLU A 168 1.88 7.84 -2.39
C GLU A 168 2.08 7.20 -3.78
N TYR A 169 3.22 6.52 -3.97
CA TYR A 169 3.53 5.86 -5.24
C TYR A 169 2.97 4.44 -5.31
N LEU A 170 3.02 3.69 -4.22
CA LEU A 170 2.88 2.23 -4.24
C LEU A 170 1.52 1.72 -3.73
N MET A 171 0.83 2.44 -2.85
CA MET A 171 -0.48 2.02 -2.33
C MET A 171 -1.47 1.73 -3.46
N PRO A 172 -1.60 2.57 -4.51
CA PRO A 172 -2.53 2.29 -5.60
C PRO A 172 -2.23 0.96 -6.32
N THR A 173 -0.97 0.50 -6.34
CA THR A 173 -0.60 -0.77 -6.99
C THR A 173 -1.07 -2.02 -6.25
N LEU A 174 -1.66 -1.89 -5.07
CA LEU A 174 -2.32 -3.01 -4.41
C LEU A 174 -3.46 -3.57 -5.28
N VAL A 175 -4.15 -2.70 -6.02
CA VAL A 175 -5.29 -3.07 -6.88
C VAL A 175 -5.17 -2.55 -8.31
N MET A 176 -4.46 -1.43 -8.55
CA MET A 176 -4.24 -0.94 -9.91
C MET A 176 -3.06 -1.65 -10.56
N ARG A 177 -3.23 -2.03 -11.84
CA ARG A 177 -2.14 -2.54 -12.67
C ARG A 177 -1.07 -1.48 -12.87
N SER A 178 0.18 -1.93 -12.82
CA SER A 178 1.33 -1.19 -13.33
C SER A 178 1.77 -1.83 -14.64
N LEU A 179 1.77 -1.02 -15.70
CA LEU A 179 2.16 -1.47 -17.04
C LEU A 179 3.63 -1.10 -17.30
N PRO A 180 4.48 -2.05 -17.74
CA PRO A 180 5.88 -1.76 -18.03
C PRO A 180 6.05 -0.60 -19.00
N TYR A 181 7.10 0.20 -18.79
CA TYR A 181 7.50 1.32 -19.65
C TYR A 181 6.49 2.48 -19.72
N THR A 182 5.54 2.53 -18.78
CA THR A 182 4.64 3.67 -18.62
C THR A 182 5.20 4.70 -17.66
N LEU A 183 4.65 5.92 -17.70
CA LEU A 183 5.06 7.01 -16.81
C LEU A 183 4.95 6.60 -15.33
N LEU A 184 3.87 5.92 -14.96
CA LEU A 184 3.67 5.43 -13.59
C LEU A 184 4.68 4.36 -13.20
N ASP A 185 4.94 3.37 -14.07
CA ASP A 185 5.96 2.34 -13.84
C ASP A 185 7.34 2.98 -13.59
N HIS A 186 7.75 3.91 -14.47
CA HIS A 186 8.99 4.65 -14.30
C HIS A 186 9.03 5.47 -13.00
N ALA A 187 7.93 6.12 -12.62
CA ALA A 187 7.84 6.88 -11.38
C ALA A 187 8.04 5.97 -10.15
N MET A 188 7.39 4.81 -10.12
CA MET A 188 7.49 3.86 -9.01
C MET A 188 8.87 3.23 -8.91
N GLN A 189 9.46 2.81 -10.03
CA GLN A 189 10.84 2.29 -10.08
C GLN A 189 11.86 3.33 -9.64
N GLY A 190 11.70 4.59 -10.06
CA GLY A 190 12.53 5.72 -9.64
C GLY A 190 12.40 6.01 -8.14
N ALA A 191 11.17 6.02 -7.61
CA ALA A 191 10.92 6.25 -6.19
C ALA A 191 11.59 5.19 -5.30
N VAL A 192 11.43 3.90 -5.65
CA VAL A 192 12.06 2.80 -4.90
C VAL A 192 13.59 2.89 -4.93
N ARG A 193 14.20 3.11 -6.10
CA ARG A 193 15.67 3.26 -6.22
C ARG A 193 16.20 4.44 -5.41
N ARG A 194 15.50 5.58 -5.44
CA ARG A 194 15.92 6.74 -4.66
C ARG A 194 15.80 6.51 -3.17
N GLN A 195 14.73 5.87 -2.70
CA GLN A 195 14.54 5.46 -1.30
C GLN A 195 15.67 4.54 -0.82
N ILE A 196 16.03 3.53 -1.63
CA ILE A 196 17.17 2.63 -1.34
C ILE A 196 18.47 3.44 -1.19
N SER A 197 18.76 4.32 -2.15
CA SER A 197 19.97 5.15 -2.13
C SER A 197 20.00 6.08 -0.92
N TYR A 198 18.85 6.66 -0.55
CA TYR A 198 18.73 7.58 0.59
C TYR A 198 18.99 6.88 1.93
N GLY A 199 18.48 5.65 2.08
CA GLY A 199 18.79 4.80 3.23
C GLY A 199 20.27 4.43 3.29
N ALA A 200 20.88 4.08 2.15
CA ALA A 200 22.30 3.77 2.07
C ALA A 200 23.20 4.96 2.43
N GLU A 201 22.91 6.17 1.94
CA GLU A 201 23.60 7.42 2.29
C GLU A 201 23.62 7.67 3.81
N ARG A 202 22.54 7.27 4.50
CA ARG A 202 22.36 7.44 5.95
C ARG A 202 22.70 6.20 6.76
N ARG A 203 23.12 5.12 6.10
CA ARG A 203 23.46 3.82 6.70
C ARG A 203 22.32 3.19 7.50
N VAL A 204 21.07 3.45 7.15
CA VAL A 204 19.87 2.86 7.75
C VAL A 204 19.12 2.00 6.72
N PRO A 205 18.17 1.13 7.14
CA PRO A 205 17.17 0.57 6.23
C PRO A 205 16.43 1.68 5.45
N TRP A 206 15.84 1.33 4.31
CA TRP A 206 15.01 2.27 3.54
C TRP A 206 13.52 1.97 3.72
N GLY A 207 12.66 2.89 3.26
CA GLY A 207 11.20 2.78 3.41
C GLY A 207 10.57 3.94 4.17
N ALA A 208 10.97 5.18 3.87
CA ALA A 208 10.34 6.34 4.49
C ALA A 208 8.90 6.50 3.97
N SER A 209 7.94 6.45 4.89
CA SER A 209 6.52 6.57 4.57
C SER A 209 5.73 7.11 5.76
N GLU A 210 4.50 7.60 5.57
CA GLU A 210 3.63 7.99 6.70
C GLU A 210 3.60 6.90 7.78
N SER A 211 3.74 7.31 9.04
CA SER A 211 3.80 6.39 10.16
C SER A 211 3.70 7.13 11.49
N ALA A 212 3.53 6.35 12.55
CA ALA A 212 3.89 6.80 13.87
C ALA A 212 5.43 6.94 14.00
N TYR A 213 5.87 7.77 14.94
CA TYR A 213 7.29 8.01 15.21
C TYR A 213 7.57 8.09 16.71
N ASN A 214 8.84 8.15 17.12
CA ASN A 214 9.23 8.08 18.53
C ASN A 214 9.05 9.44 19.25
N PHE A 215 7.85 9.99 19.14
CA PHE A 215 7.37 11.13 19.88
C PHE A 215 5.99 10.78 20.44
N ARG A 216 5.77 11.10 21.72
CA ARG A 216 4.56 10.72 22.43
C ARG A 216 3.90 11.95 23.04
N ASP A 217 2.58 11.94 23.08
CA ASP A 217 1.82 12.95 23.83
C ASP A 217 1.87 12.69 25.35
N ARG A 218 1.16 13.52 26.12
CA ARG A 218 1.04 13.39 27.58
C ARG A 218 0.41 12.06 28.05
N HIS A 219 -0.25 11.32 27.14
CA HIS A 219 -0.86 10.02 27.40
C HIS A 219 0.04 8.86 26.95
N PHE A 220 1.29 9.15 26.56
CA PHE A 220 2.24 8.19 26.01
C PHE A 220 1.81 7.56 24.68
N THR A 221 0.87 8.18 23.97
CA THR A 221 0.44 7.75 22.64
C THR A 221 1.46 8.23 21.61
N TYR A 222 1.99 7.32 20.79
CA TYR A 222 2.83 7.72 19.66
C TYR A 222 2.06 8.61 18.70
N GLN A 223 2.70 9.69 18.25
CA GLN A 223 2.10 10.61 17.29
C GLN A 223 2.33 10.13 15.85
N TYR A 224 1.44 10.51 14.95
CA TYR A 224 1.42 10.12 13.54
C TYR A 224 1.65 11.33 12.63
N ARG A 225 2.35 11.14 11.50
CA ARG A 225 2.42 12.13 10.41
C ARG A 225 3.02 11.53 9.14
N ALA A 226 2.97 12.31 8.06
CA ALA A 226 3.67 12.01 6.82
C ALA A 226 5.20 12.05 6.97
N PHE A 227 5.88 11.00 6.50
CA PHE A 227 7.32 10.95 6.26
C PHE A 227 7.62 10.56 4.82
N GLY A 228 8.78 10.97 4.34
CA GLY A 228 9.25 10.72 3.00
C GLY A 228 10.66 11.26 2.83
N ILE A 229 11.17 11.23 1.60
CA ILE A 229 12.53 11.70 1.32
C ILE A 229 12.52 13.04 0.59
N PRO A 230 13.42 13.98 0.92
CA PRO A 230 13.42 15.34 0.38
C PRO A 230 13.56 15.39 -1.14
N ASP A 231 14.29 14.43 -1.70
CA ASP A 231 14.57 14.35 -3.13
C ASP A 231 13.31 14.07 -3.98
N LEU A 232 12.28 13.48 -3.37
CA LEU A 232 11.00 13.14 -4.00
C LEU A 232 9.85 14.05 -3.56
N ALA A 233 10.10 15.01 -2.68
CA ALA A 233 9.05 15.79 -2.04
C ALA A 233 8.92 17.20 -2.61
N LEU A 234 7.68 17.65 -2.83
CA LEU A 234 7.37 19.07 -3.01
C LEU A 234 7.39 19.81 -1.66
N LYS A 235 6.86 19.19 -0.61
CA LYS A 235 6.84 19.72 0.76
C LYS A 235 8.28 19.94 1.25
N ARG A 236 8.55 21.13 1.79
CA ARG A 236 9.85 21.46 2.38
C ARG A 236 10.02 20.75 3.73
N GLY A 237 11.27 20.50 4.11
CA GLY A 237 11.60 19.96 5.44
C GLY A 237 11.55 18.43 5.56
N MET A 238 11.24 17.68 4.49
CA MET A 238 11.17 16.21 4.54
C MET A 238 12.50 15.53 4.89
N GLY A 239 13.64 16.21 4.72
CA GLY A 239 14.95 15.66 5.09
C GLY A 239 15.32 15.78 6.57
N ARG A 240 14.45 16.35 7.41
CA ARG A 240 14.75 16.63 8.83
C ARG A 240 14.49 15.44 9.75
N ASP A 241 13.59 14.54 9.35
CA ASP A 241 13.31 13.30 10.08
C ASP A 241 13.70 12.10 9.22
N LEU A 242 14.11 11.02 9.89
CA LEU A 242 14.53 9.76 9.31
C LEU A 242 13.77 8.64 10.00
N VAL A 243 12.54 8.43 9.54
CA VAL A 243 11.64 7.39 10.07
C VAL A 243 11.36 6.40 8.95
N VAL A 244 11.56 5.12 9.23
CA VAL A 244 11.38 4.03 8.26
C VAL A 244 10.21 3.17 8.68
N ALA A 245 9.25 3.01 7.78
CA ALA A 245 8.05 2.22 8.00
C ALA A 245 8.16 0.88 7.23
N PRO A 246 8.19 -0.28 7.92
CA PRO A 246 8.37 -1.57 7.25
C PRO A 246 7.34 -1.89 6.17
N TYR A 247 6.08 -1.43 6.31
CA TYR A 247 5.04 -1.65 5.31
C TYR A 247 5.39 -1.03 3.95
N ALA A 248 6.15 0.07 3.93
CA ALA A 248 6.62 0.70 2.70
C ALA A 248 7.58 -0.22 1.93
N THR A 249 8.43 -0.93 2.67
CA THR A 249 9.29 -1.97 2.08
C THR A 249 8.45 -3.14 1.58
N ALA A 250 7.41 -3.55 2.31
CA ALA A 250 6.49 -4.59 1.85
C ALA A 250 5.77 -4.21 0.55
N LEU A 251 5.29 -2.96 0.43
CA LEU A 251 4.72 -2.43 -0.81
C LEU A 251 5.74 -2.50 -1.97
N ALA A 252 6.99 -2.15 -1.70
CA ALA A 252 8.07 -2.20 -2.69
C ALA A 252 8.39 -3.61 -3.21
N ALA A 253 7.97 -4.67 -2.51
CA ALA A 253 8.13 -6.04 -2.99
C ALA A 253 7.36 -6.30 -4.29
N MET A 254 6.28 -5.54 -4.56
CA MET A 254 5.54 -5.59 -5.83
C MET A 254 6.34 -4.99 -7.02
N ILE A 255 7.43 -4.27 -6.73
CA ILE A 255 8.32 -3.65 -7.72
C ILE A 255 9.63 -4.44 -7.82
N GLY A 256 10.28 -4.70 -6.68
CA GLY A 256 11.55 -5.40 -6.57
C GLY A 256 11.56 -6.34 -5.36
N PRO A 257 11.09 -7.60 -5.51
CA PRO A 257 10.89 -8.51 -4.36
C PRO A 257 12.20 -8.85 -3.65
N ARG A 258 13.30 -9.07 -4.38
CA ARG A 258 14.61 -9.43 -3.79
C ARG A 258 15.16 -8.35 -2.85
N VAL A 259 15.16 -7.10 -3.30
CA VAL A 259 15.68 -5.98 -2.51
C VAL A 259 14.77 -5.64 -1.34
N ALA A 260 13.45 -5.76 -1.53
CA ALA A 260 12.48 -5.58 -0.46
C ALA A 260 12.66 -6.64 0.64
N LEU A 261 12.78 -7.92 0.28
CA LEU A 261 13.00 -9.00 1.25
C LEU A 261 14.31 -8.83 2.04
N ALA A 262 15.40 -8.44 1.36
CA ALA A 262 16.66 -8.15 2.03
C ALA A 262 16.52 -7.02 3.06
N ASN A 263 15.78 -5.96 2.73
CA ASN A 263 15.53 -4.85 3.64
C ASN A 263 14.58 -5.22 4.78
N LEU A 264 13.55 -6.05 4.52
CA LEU A 264 12.65 -6.57 5.57
C LEU A 264 13.42 -7.44 6.59
N ARG A 265 14.33 -8.31 6.13
CA ARG A 265 15.21 -9.09 7.03
C ARG A 265 16.10 -8.19 7.89
N ARG A 266 16.61 -7.10 7.31
CA ARG A 266 17.37 -6.11 8.07
C ARG A 266 16.49 -5.43 9.14
N LEU A 267 15.30 -4.98 8.76
CA LEU A 267 14.33 -4.38 9.68
C LEU A 267 13.92 -5.33 10.81
N GLU A 268 13.73 -6.62 10.50
CA GLU A 268 13.50 -7.68 11.48
C GLU A 268 14.67 -7.82 12.45
N GLY A 269 15.92 -7.86 11.94
CA GLY A 269 17.12 -7.87 12.77
C GLY A 269 17.29 -6.64 13.67
N GLU A 270 16.66 -5.51 13.30
CA GLU A 270 16.59 -4.29 14.13
C GLU A 270 15.39 -4.28 15.10
N GLY A 271 14.60 -5.36 15.15
CA GLY A 271 13.50 -5.56 16.09
C GLY A 271 12.14 -5.00 15.63
N ALA A 272 11.99 -4.69 14.34
CA ALA A 272 10.72 -4.19 13.80
C ALA A 272 9.62 -5.25 13.78
N LEU A 273 9.97 -6.54 13.69
CA LEU A 273 8.98 -7.62 13.68
C LEU A 273 8.46 -7.89 15.09
N GLY A 274 7.14 -8.03 15.25
CA GLY A 274 6.52 -8.40 16.51
C GLY A 274 5.27 -9.27 16.33
N PRO A 275 4.45 -9.44 17.39
CA PRO A 275 3.39 -10.45 17.42
C PRO A 275 2.30 -10.33 16.35
N TYR A 276 2.06 -9.12 15.83
CA TYR A 276 1.06 -8.84 14.80
C TYR A 276 1.68 -8.58 13.42
N GLY A 277 2.94 -8.97 13.23
CA GLY A 277 3.74 -8.62 12.06
C GLY A 277 4.67 -7.45 12.35
N PHE A 278 5.10 -6.74 11.31
CA PHE A 278 5.96 -5.57 11.49
C PHE A 278 5.23 -4.46 12.25
N ARG A 279 5.94 -3.88 13.22
CA ARG A 279 5.56 -2.65 13.91
C ARG A 279 5.60 -1.47 12.96
N ASP A 280 5.00 -0.37 13.39
CA ASP A 280 4.70 0.74 12.50
C ASP A 280 5.93 1.39 11.88
N ALA A 281 6.97 1.61 12.69
CA ALA A 281 8.20 2.25 12.23
C ALA A 281 9.42 1.98 13.13
N ILE A 282 10.59 2.34 12.61
CA ILE A 282 11.79 2.63 13.38
C ILE A 282 12.16 4.10 13.16
N ASP A 283 12.29 4.87 14.24
CA ASP A 283 12.71 6.27 14.21
C ASP A 283 14.22 6.40 14.44
N TYR A 284 14.96 6.84 13.42
CA TYR A 284 16.40 7.07 13.46
C TYR A 284 16.76 8.55 13.71
N THR A 285 15.78 9.42 13.92
CA THR A 285 15.99 10.80 14.38
C THR A 285 16.01 10.86 15.90
N ARG A 286 15.05 10.19 16.56
CA ARG A 286 14.92 10.15 18.02
C ARG A 286 15.44 8.82 18.54
N THR A 287 16.75 8.62 18.38
CA THR A 287 17.44 7.36 18.66
C THR A 287 17.46 7.00 20.15
N LEU A 288 17.57 5.71 20.43
CA LEU A 288 17.90 5.20 21.76
C LEU A 288 19.37 5.48 22.12
N PRO A 289 19.77 5.34 23.41
CA PRO A 289 21.17 5.39 23.80
C PRO A 289 22.05 4.48 22.93
N GLY A 290 23.20 4.99 22.49
CA GLY A 290 24.09 4.31 21.54
C GLY A 290 23.74 4.55 20.06
N GLY A 291 22.83 5.48 19.74
CA GLY A 291 22.53 5.89 18.37
C GLY A 291 21.70 4.87 17.58
N ARG A 292 21.08 3.91 18.28
CA ARG A 292 20.23 2.88 17.66
C ARG A 292 18.86 3.46 17.32
N GLY A 293 18.29 3.05 16.19
CA GLY A 293 16.92 3.39 15.84
C GLY A 293 15.94 2.97 16.94
N ALA A 294 14.94 3.82 17.21
CA ALA A 294 13.91 3.55 18.20
C ALA A 294 12.70 2.88 17.54
N VAL A 295 12.46 1.62 17.89
CA VAL A 295 11.29 0.88 17.43
C VAL A 295 10.02 1.50 17.99
N VAL A 296 9.10 1.88 17.12
CA VAL A 296 7.79 2.43 17.50
C VAL A 296 6.87 1.27 17.84
N GLY A 297 6.53 1.15 19.12
CA GLY A 297 5.81 -0.01 19.68
C GLY A 297 4.34 -0.19 19.27
N THR A 298 3.85 0.52 18.24
CA THR A 298 2.45 0.47 17.78
C THR A 298 2.29 -0.33 16.48
N TYR A 299 1.04 -0.61 16.15
CA TYR A 299 0.60 -1.29 14.92
C TYR A 299 -0.55 -0.51 14.31
N MET A 300 -0.48 -0.27 13.00
CA MET A 300 -1.58 0.33 12.25
C MET A 300 -2.26 -0.72 11.37
N ALA A 301 -3.58 -0.82 11.51
CA ALA A 301 -4.38 -1.80 10.77
C ALA A 301 -4.21 -1.66 9.25
N HIS A 302 -4.15 -0.43 8.74
CA HIS A 302 -3.94 -0.17 7.32
C HIS A 302 -2.53 -0.55 6.86
N HIS A 303 -1.48 -0.32 7.66
CA HIS A 303 -0.11 -0.76 7.33
C HIS A 303 0.04 -2.28 7.31
N ILE A 304 -0.58 -2.99 8.26
CA ILE A 304 -0.63 -4.46 8.25
C ILE A 304 -1.43 -4.95 7.05
N GLY A 305 -2.61 -4.37 6.80
CA GLY A 305 -3.46 -4.71 5.66
C GLY A 305 -2.73 -4.57 4.32
N MET A 306 -2.09 -3.42 4.09
CA MET A 306 -1.30 -3.17 2.90
C MET A 306 -0.13 -4.15 2.75
N THR A 307 0.56 -4.48 3.86
CA THR A 307 1.63 -5.48 3.87
C THR A 307 1.11 -6.84 3.40
N LEU A 308 -0.02 -7.29 3.95
CA LEU A 308 -0.62 -8.57 3.58
C LEU A 308 -1.04 -8.60 2.11
N VAL A 309 -1.71 -7.55 1.62
CA VAL A 309 -2.14 -7.47 0.21
C VAL A 309 -0.93 -7.42 -0.73
N ALA A 310 0.12 -6.66 -0.38
CA ALA A 310 1.33 -6.58 -1.19
C ALA A 310 2.04 -7.94 -1.30
N LEU A 311 2.24 -8.63 -0.17
CA LEU A 311 2.84 -9.97 -0.16
C LEU A 311 1.97 -10.98 -0.90
N THR A 312 0.63 -10.89 -0.76
CA THR A 312 -0.30 -11.72 -1.52
C THR A 312 -0.16 -11.49 -3.02
N ASN A 313 -0.02 -10.22 -3.46
CA ASN A 313 0.22 -9.92 -4.87
C ASN A 313 1.57 -10.49 -5.35
N VAL A 314 2.61 -10.49 -4.52
CA VAL A 314 3.90 -11.10 -4.91
C VAL A 314 3.77 -12.63 -5.05
N LEU A 315 3.10 -13.29 -4.10
CA LEU A 315 2.98 -14.75 -4.04
C LEU A 315 1.91 -15.34 -4.96
N CYS A 316 0.88 -14.56 -5.28
CA CYS A 316 -0.30 -15.01 -6.03
C CYS A 316 -0.47 -14.21 -7.32
N GLU A 317 0.62 -13.90 -8.01
CA GLU A 317 0.62 -13.30 -9.35
C GLU A 317 -0.23 -12.03 -9.50
N SER A 318 -0.15 -11.12 -8.54
CA SER A 318 -0.94 -9.89 -8.48
C SER A 318 -2.45 -10.12 -8.50
N ILE A 319 -2.94 -11.16 -7.81
CA ILE A 319 -4.35 -11.55 -7.78
C ILE A 319 -5.32 -10.39 -7.51
N TRP A 320 -4.96 -9.44 -6.64
CA TRP A 320 -5.84 -8.31 -6.34
C TRP A 320 -5.93 -7.33 -7.50
N GLN A 321 -4.85 -7.13 -8.25
CA GLN A 321 -4.89 -6.36 -9.49
C GLN A 321 -5.69 -7.08 -10.58
N GLN A 322 -5.56 -8.40 -10.68
CA GLN A 322 -6.34 -9.18 -11.64
C GLN A 322 -7.84 -9.07 -11.35
N ARG A 323 -8.24 -9.18 -10.08
CA ARG A 323 -9.63 -9.07 -9.64
C ARG A 323 -10.21 -7.67 -9.89
N PHE A 324 -9.48 -6.62 -9.50
CA PHE A 324 -9.92 -5.24 -9.72
C PHE A 324 -10.14 -4.96 -11.21
N HIS A 325 -9.20 -5.37 -12.07
CA HIS A 325 -9.26 -5.17 -13.52
C HIS A 325 -10.10 -6.20 -14.29
N ALA A 326 -10.72 -7.16 -13.60
CA ALA A 326 -11.72 -8.05 -14.20
C ALA A 326 -13.10 -7.39 -14.31
N ASP A 327 -13.34 -6.35 -13.50
CA ASP A 327 -14.59 -5.60 -13.51
C ASP A 327 -14.72 -4.75 -14.81
N PRO A 328 -15.85 -4.83 -15.54
CA PRO A 328 -16.07 -4.03 -16.74
C PRO A 328 -15.98 -2.51 -16.52
N LEU A 329 -16.44 -2.01 -15.37
CA LEU A 329 -16.37 -0.59 -15.02
C LEU A 329 -14.91 -0.15 -14.94
N VAL A 330 -14.07 -0.89 -14.21
CA VAL A 330 -12.63 -0.63 -14.10
C VAL A 330 -11.94 -0.74 -15.46
N ARG A 331 -12.28 -1.78 -16.24
CA ARG A 331 -11.70 -2.01 -17.57
C ARG A 331 -11.97 -0.83 -18.52
N SER A 332 -13.11 -0.15 -18.40
CA SER A 332 -13.45 1.00 -19.25
C SER A 332 -12.43 2.16 -19.15
N ALA A 333 -11.78 2.31 -17.99
CA ALA A 333 -10.81 3.37 -17.73
C ALA A 333 -9.34 2.91 -17.87
N GLU A 334 -9.06 1.64 -18.21
CA GLU A 334 -7.69 1.09 -18.27
C GLU A 334 -6.74 1.88 -19.18
N LEU A 335 -7.26 2.49 -20.25
CA LEU A 335 -6.45 3.28 -21.19
C LEU A 335 -5.70 4.45 -20.52
N LEU A 336 -6.20 4.97 -19.40
CA LEU A 336 -5.53 6.01 -18.62
C LEU A 336 -4.16 5.56 -18.08
N LEU A 337 -3.97 4.25 -17.90
CA LEU A 337 -2.75 3.67 -17.36
C LEU A 337 -1.64 3.49 -18.42
N HIS A 338 -1.96 3.70 -19.70
CA HIS A 338 -1.02 3.52 -20.81
C HIS A 338 -0.18 4.78 -21.13
N GLU A 339 -0.21 5.80 -20.26
CA GLU A 339 0.53 7.05 -20.45
C GLU A 339 2.04 6.77 -20.59
N ARG A 340 2.62 7.16 -21.74
CA ARG A 340 4.04 7.02 -22.03
C ARG A 340 4.83 8.17 -21.39
N LEU A 341 6.11 7.93 -21.14
CA LEU A 341 7.05 8.99 -20.76
C LEU A 341 7.04 10.14 -21.78
N PRO A 342 6.84 11.39 -21.34
CA PRO A 342 6.92 12.56 -22.21
C PRO A 342 8.32 12.70 -22.82
N ARG A 343 8.40 13.10 -24.10
CA ARG A 343 9.69 13.35 -24.79
C ARG A 343 10.44 14.57 -24.26
N ARG A 344 9.74 15.51 -23.61
CA ARG A 344 10.29 16.69 -22.94
C ARG A 344 9.89 16.65 -21.47
N LEU A 345 10.88 16.66 -20.60
CA LEU A 345 10.70 16.55 -19.16
C LEU A 345 10.95 17.93 -18.54
N VAL A 346 9.98 18.46 -17.80
CA VAL A 346 10.16 19.66 -16.97
C VAL A 346 10.63 19.19 -15.60
N PHE A 347 11.82 19.63 -15.19
CA PHE A 347 12.44 19.21 -13.95
C PHE A 347 12.26 20.26 -12.86
N HIS A 348 11.70 19.83 -11.72
CA HIS A 348 11.78 20.53 -10.46
C HIS A 348 13.18 20.32 -9.86
N ARG A 349 13.78 21.38 -9.29
CA ARG A 349 15.06 21.27 -8.58
C ARG A 349 14.81 20.65 -7.20
N PRO A 350 15.56 19.62 -6.77
CA PRO A 350 15.43 19.07 -5.42
C PRO A 350 15.68 20.15 -4.36
N HIS A 351 14.97 20.09 -3.24
CA HIS A 351 15.25 20.97 -2.10
C HIS A 351 16.58 20.56 -1.45
N VAL A 352 17.49 21.52 -1.28
CA VAL A 352 18.72 21.33 -0.50
C VAL A 352 18.39 21.61 0.96
N VAL A 353 18.52 20.61 1.83
CA VAL A 353 18.32 20.77 3.28
C VAL A 353 19.40 21.72 3.82
N ARG A 354 18.99 22.89 4.34
CA ARG A 354 19.87 23.81 5.07
C ARG A 354 19.89 23.44 6.56
N SER A 355 21.05 23.49 7.20
CA SER A 355 21.25 23.11 8.61
C SER A 355 20.51 24.00 9.62
N ASP A 356 20.17 25.24 9.23
CA ASP A 356 19.65 26.29 10.15
C ASP A 356 18.12 26.47 10.09
N GLU A 357 17.41 25.53 9.49
CA GLU A 357 15.99 25.70 9.19
C GLU A 357 15.11 25.24 10.39
N SER A 358 14.45 26.19 11.06
CA SER A 358 13.65 25.94 12.28
C SER A 358 12.54 24.92 12.07
N LEU A 359 12.35 23.99 13.02
CA LEU A 359 11.30 22.96 12.99
C LEU A 359 9.94 23.58 12.62
N PRO A 360 9.17 22.99 11.67
CA PRO A 360 7.77 23.37 11.56
C PRO A 360 7.12 23.04 12.90
N LYS A 361 6.15 23.82 13.36
CA LYS A 361 5.31 23.39 14.48
C LYS A 361 4.81 21.99 14.16
N ALA A 362 4.81 21.10 15.14
CA ALA A 362 4.22 19.78 14.96
C ALA A 362 2.79 19.97 14.42
N GLU A 363 2.60 19.64 13.14
CA GLU A 363 1.26 19.43 12.60
C GLU A 363 0.77 18.19 13.32
N LEU A 364 0.02 18.40 14.40
CA LEU A 364 -0.80 17.37 14.98
C LEU A 364 -1.93 17.17 13.98
N GLU A 365 -1.76 16.20 13.08
CA GLU A 365 -2.94 15.56 12.52
C GLU A 365 -3.73 15.05 13.73
N GLN A 366 -4.92 15.60 13.94
CA GLN A 366 -5.86 15.04 14.90
C GLN A 366 -6.57 13.91 14.16
N PRO A 367 -6.14 12.64 14.26
CA PRO A 367 -6.92 11.56 13.69
C PRO A 367 -8.33 11.65 14.30
N ALA A 368 -9.35 11.58 13.45
CA ALA A 368 -10.72 11.40 13.92
C ALA A 368 -10.78 10.03 14.63
N VAL A 369 -10.64 10.03 15.95
CA VAL A 369 -10.71 8.80 16.74
C VAL A 369 -12.16 8.35 16.77
N ARG A 370 -12.47 7.29 16.00
CA ARG A 370 -13.69 6.50 16.18
C ARG A 370 -13.34 5.28 17.02
N GLU A 371 -13.77 5.29 18.28
CA GLU A 371 -13.64 4.12 19.14
C GLU A 371 -14.80 3.16 18.89
N PHE A 372 -14.48 1.90 18.59
CA PHE A 372 -15.46 0.82 18.50
C PHE A 372 -15.22 -0.13 19.67
N HIS A 373 -16.21 -0.25 20.56
CA HIS A 373 -16.13 -1.18 21.70
C HIS A 373 -16.55 -2.62 21.33
N SER A 374 -16.97 -2.84 20.08
CA SER A 374 -17.49 -4.11 19.59
C SER A 374 -17.33 -4.19 18.06
N ALA A 375 -17.18 -5.42 17.54
CA ALA A 375 -17.19 -5.68 16.09
C ALA A 375 -18.61 -5.60 15.48
N ASP A 376 -19.64 -5.53 16.32
CA ASP A 376 -21.02 -5.28 15.93
C ASP A 376 -21.24 -3.77 15.80
N THR A 377 -21.33 -3.28 14.56
CA THR A 377 -21.60 -1.88 14.22
C THR A 377 -23.07 -1.66 13.83
N ARG A 378 -23.98 -2.48 14.37
CA ARG A 378 -25.42 -2.35 14.13
C ARG A 378 -26.02 -1.13 14.81
#